data_AF-A0A645IHY0-F1
#
_entry.id   AF-A0A645IHY0-F1
#
_cell.length_a   1.000
_cell.length_b   1.000
_cell.length_c   1.000
_cell.angle_alpha   90.00
_cell.angle_beta   90.00
_cell.angle_gamma   90.00
#
_symmetry.space_group_name_H-M   'P 1'
#
loop_
_entity.id
_entity.type
_entity.pdbx_description
1 polymer ?
#
loop_
_entity_poly.entity_id
_entity_poly.type
_entity_poly.pdbx_seq_one_letter_code
_entity_poly.pdbx_strand_id
1 'polypeptide(L)' 'MQGEEANKAFNSMPKNSCYVFYQGTNEALILDGAFSFSVGDLLEETDIYIVDKEFTWTYIKTHETGYIGPYFSLRGERV' A
#
# COMPACT_ATOMS: atom_id res chain seq x y z
N MET A 1 8.63 8.00 -0.58
CA MET A 1 8.18 8.22 -1.97
C MET A 1 6.72 8.63 -2.00
N GLN A 2 6.30 9.41 -3.00
CA GLN A 2 4.92 9.93 -3.12
C GLN A 2 4.38 9.86 -4.56
N GLY A 3 3.06 9.89 -4.71
CA GLY A 3 2.39 9.93 -6.01
C GLY A 3 2.73 8.72 -6.89
N GLU A 4 3.01 8.97 -8.16
CA GLU A 4 3.33 7.91 -9.12
C GLU A 4 4.65 7.16 -8.79
N GLU A 5 5.59 7.81 -8.09
CA GLU A 5 6.79 7.14 -7.60
C GLU A 5 6.43 6.08 -6.54
N ALA A 6 5.49 6.40 -5.64
CA ALA A 6 4.99 5.44 -4.66
C ALA A 6 4.28 4.26 -5.33
N ASN A 7 3.49 4.51 -6.37
CA ASN A 7 2.83 3.45 -7.15
C ASN A 7 3.84 2.50 -7.78
N LYS A 8 4.88 3.04 -8.42
CA LYS A 8 5.94 2.25 -9.04
C LYS A 8 6.72 1.45 -8.01
N ALA A 9 7.04 2.05 -6.87
CA ALA A 9 7.73 1.39 -5.78
C ALA A 9 6.88 0.23 -5.22
N PHE A 10 5.60 0.46 -4.97
CA PHE A 10 4.67 -0.58 -4.53
C PHE A 10 4.59 -1.71 -5.56
N ASN A 11 4.31 -1.42 -6.82
CA ASN A 11 4.18 -2.45 -7.87
C ASN A 11 5.47 -3.27 -8.06
N SER A 12 6.63 -2.64 -7.89
CA SER A 12 7.94 -3.30 -8.04
C SER A 12 8.39 -4.05 -6.78
N MET A 13 7.79 -3.78 -5.62
CA MET A 13 8.15 -4.43 -4.36
C MET A 13 7.82 -5.93 -4.42
N PRO A 14 8.78 -6.83 -4.12
CA PRO A 14 8.48 -8.25 -3.98
C PRO A 14 7.51 -8.46 -2.81
N LYS A 15 6.36 -9.07 -3.09
CA LYS A 15 5.31 -9.35 -2.09
C LYS A 15 4.99 -10.83 -2.10
N ASN A 16 5.33 -11.53 -1.02
CA ASN A 16 4.82 -12.88 -0.78
C ASN A 16 3.47 -12.84 -0.07
N SER A 17 3.38 -12.03 0.99
CA SER A 17 2.13 -11.78 1.71
C SER A 17 2.10 -10.39 2.34
N CYS A 18 0.93 -9.80 2.49
CA CYS A 18 0.74 -8.49 3.12
C CYS A 18 -0.57 -8.41 3.91
N TYR A 19 -0.66 -7.40 4.77
CA TYR A 19 -1.89 -6.97 5.41
C TYR A 19 -2.47 -5.78 4.65
N VAL A 20 -3.80 -5.77 4.49
CA VAL A 20 -4.55 -4.64 3.90
C VAL A 20 -5.59 -4.17 4.91
N PHE A 21 -5.56 -2.87 5.20
CA PHE A 21 -6.51 -2.20 6.09
C PHE A 21 -7.32 -1.18 5.29
N TYR A 22 -8.63 -1.19 5.48
CA TYR A 22 -9.54 -0.22 4.85
C TYR A 22 -10.05 0.78 5.89
N GLN A 23 -10.12 2.04 5.50
CA GLN A 23 -10.77 3.08 6.30
C GLN A 23 -12.21 2.69 6.67
N GLY A 24 -12.60 2.97 7.92
CA GLY A 24 -13.97 2.73 8.39
C GLY A 24 -14.26 1.29 8.80
N THR A 25 -13.26 0.42 8.81
CA THR A 25 -13.36 -0.98 9.25
C THR A 25 -12.32 -1.27 10.33
N ASN A 26 -12.60 -2.25 11.21
CA ASN A 26 -11.64 -2.72 12.21
C ASN A 26 -10.97 -4.04 11.78
N GLU A 27 -11.39 -4.56 10.63
CA GLU A 27 -10.90 -5.79 10.04
C GLU A 27 -9.64 -5.53 9.21
N ALA A 28 -8.77 -6.55 9.14
CA ALA A 28 -7.63 -6.56 8.25
C ALA A 28 -7.72 -7.78 7.34
N LEU A 29 -7.45 -7.60 6.05
CA LEU A 29 -7.29 -8.71 5.12
C LEU A 29 -5.84 -9.18 5.16
N ILE A 30 -5.65 -10.49 5.16
CA ILE A 30 -4.35 -11.13 4.97
C ILE A 30 -4.34 -11.67 3.54
N LEU A 31 -3.48 -11.10 2.70
CA LEU A 31 -3.26 -11.58 1.34
C LEU A 31 -2.00 -12.45 1.33
N ASP A 32 -2.17 -13.74 1.09
CA ASP A 32 -1.06 -14.67 0.82
C ASP A 32 -0.90 -14.88 -0.69
N GLY A 33 0.33 -15.08 -1.17
CA GLY A 33 0.62 -15.21 -2.60
C GLY A 33 0.48 -13.90 -3.39
N ALA A 34 0.76 -12.76 -2.77
CA ALA A 34 0.49 -11.41 -3.30
C ALA A 34 1.47 -10.93 -4.41
N PHE A 35 2.09 -11.84 -5.16
CA PHE A 35 3.16 -11.51 -6.12
C PHE A 35 2.70 -10.61 -7.26
N SER A 36 1.45 -10.76 -7.70
CA SER A 36 0.84 -9.95 -8.76
C SER A 36 -0.01 -8.80 -8.22
N PHE A 37 -0.06 -8.60 -6.90
CA PHE A 37 -0.88 -7.56 -6.29
C PHE A 37 -0.29 -6.18 -6.58
N SER A 38 -1.15 -5.32 -7.14
CA SER A 38 -0.77 -4.05 -7.73
C SER A 38 -1.74 -2.93 -7.34
N VAL A 39 -1.37 -1.68 -7.64
CA VAL A 39 -2.25 -0.52 -7.42
C VAL A 39 -3.57 -0.61 -8.19
N GLY A 40 -3.61 -1.34 -9.32
CA GLY A 40 -4.81 -1.50 -10.13
C GLY A 40 -5.89 -2.40 -9.48
N ASP A 41 -5.51 -3.14 -8.43
CA ASP A 41 -6.42 -3.99 -7.67
C ASP A 41 -7.11 -3.23 -6.52
N LEU A 42 -6.76 -1.95 -6.31
CA LEU A 42 -7.22 -1.14 -5.19
C LEU A 42 -8.43 -0.28 -5.56
N LEU A 43 -9.38 -0.16 -4.63
CA LEU A 43 -10.52 0.76 -4.75
C LEU A 43 -10.06 2.22 -4.68
N GLU A 44 -10.76 3.14 -5.36
CA GLU A 44 -10.41 4.56 -5.43
C GLU A 44 -10.95 5.39 -4.25
N GLU A 45 -12.16 5.10 -3.77
CA GLU A 45 -12.93 5.98 -2.88
C GLU A 45 -12.68 5.76 -1.38
N THR A 46 -11.53 5.21 -0.98
CA THR A 46 -11.24 4.90 0.42
C THR A 46 -9.74 4.92 0.71
N ASP A 47 -9.36 5.32 1.93
CA ASP A 47 -7.98 5.19 2.36
C ASP A 47 -7.65 3.71 2.60
N ILE A 48 -6.55 3.26 2.02
CA ILE A 48 -6.06 1.89 2.08
C ILE A 48 -4.62 1.90 2.58
N TYR A 49 -4.34 1.11 3.60
CA TYR A 49 -3.02 0.93 4.18
C TYR A 49 -2.56 -0.50 3.93
N ILE A 50 -1.36 -0.66 3.39
CA ILE A 50 -0.81 -1.96 3.01
C ILE A 50 0.60 -2.08 3.57
N VAL A 51 0.88 -3.17 4.26
CA VAL A 51 2.20 -3.46 4.86
C VAL A 51 2.56 -4.93 4.65
N ASP A 52 3.85 -5.24 4.59
CA ASP A 52 4.30 -6.63 4.75
C ASP A 52 4.15 -7.12 6.20
N LYS A 53 4.24 -8.44 6.37
CA LYS A 53 4.07 -9.08 7.69
C LYS A 53 5.15 -8.66 8.68
N GLU A 54 6.34 -8.31 8.20
CA GLU A 54 7.49 -7.89 8.98
C GLU A 54 7.58 -6.37 9.18
N PHE A 55 6.60 -5.62 8.64
CA PHE A 55 6.53 -4.15 8.68
C PHE A 55 7.84 -3.51 8.21
N THR A 56 8.41 -4.03 7.13
CA THR A 56 9.58 -3.48 6.45
C THR A 56 9.23 -2.47 5.38
N TRP A 57 7.98 -2.46 4.89
CA TRP A 57 7.48 -1.42 3.99
C TRP A 57 6.01 -1.11 4.25
N THR A 58 5.62 0.11 3.88
CA THR A 58 4.24 0.58 3.97
C THR A 58 3.88 1.30 2.69
N TYR A 59 2.73 0.96 2.13
CA TYR A 59 2.05 1.71 1.08
C TYR A 59 0.73 2.25 1.60
N ILE A 60 0.44 3.51 1.30
CA ILE A 60 -0.79 4.18 1.70
C ILE A 60 -1.39 4.81 0.45
N LYS A 61 -2.59 4.35 0.07
CA LYS A 61 -3.43 5.04 -0.91
C LYS A 61 -4.44 5.86 -0.15
N THR A 62 -4.57 7.14 -0.47
CA THR A 62 -5.62 7.97 0.11
C THR A 62 -6.75 8.15 -0.90
N HIS A 63 -7.94 8.47 -0.41
CA HIS A 63 -9.12 8.71 -1.24
C HIS A 63 -9.03 10.02 -2.04
N GLU A 64 -8.10 10.92 -1.73
CA GLU A 64 -7.85 12.14 -2.52
C GLU A 64 -6.98 11.86 -3.76
N THR A 65 -7.32 10.82 -4.53
CA THR A 65 -6.58 10.40 -5.74
C THR A 65 -6.28 11.59 -6.64
N GLY A 66 -5.00 11.80 -6.93
CA GLY A 66 -4.51 12.89 -7.80
C GLY A 66 -4.21 14.21 -7.10
N TYR A 67 -4.50 14.34 -5.80
CA TYR A 67 -4.19 15.54 -5.01
C TYR A 67 -3.21 15.25 -3.87
N ILE A 68 -3.44 14.19 -3.10
CA ILE A 68 -2.63 13.81 -1.93
C ILE A 68 -2.35 12.31 -2.03
N GLY A 69 -1.12 11.89 -1.71
CA GLY A 69 -0.70 10.50 -1.86
C GLY A 69 -0.70 10.00 -3.32
N PRO A 70 -0.58 8.68 -3.53
CA PRO A 70 -0.25 7.67 -2.52
C PRO A 70 1.18 7.84 -1.97
N TYR A 71 1.49 7.12 -0.90
CA TYR A 71 2.80 7.14 -0.23
C TYR A 71 3.40 5.74 -0.18
N PHE A 72 4.71 5.65 -0.32
CA PHE A 72 5.46 4.42 -0.09
C PHE A 72 6.69 4.72 0.76
N SER A 73 6.93 3.90 1.77
CA SER A 73 8.06 4.04 2.69
C SER A 73 8.67 2.67 2.99
N LEU A 74 10.00 2.61 3.01
CA LEU A 74 10.76 1.50 3.57
C LEU A 74 11.11 1.81 5.04
N ARG A 75 11.07 0.80 5.89
CA ARG A 75 11.51 0.91 7.28
C ARG A 75 12.99 1.29 7.31
N GLY A 76 13.28 2.42 7.95
CA GLY A 76 14.65 2.97 8.07
C GLY A 76 14.96 4.08 7.08
N GLU A 77 14.08 4.33 6.10
CA GLU A 77 14.13 5.55 5.30
C GLU A 77 13.38 6.67 6.04
N ARG A 78 14.04 7.82 6.22
CA ARG A 78 13.36 9.04 6.64
C ARG A 78 12.60 9.56 5.42
N VAL A 79 11.27 9.57 5.52
CA VAL A 79 10.36 10.19 4.56
C VAL A 79 10.43 11.71 4.69
#